data_AF-A0A0R2CE94-F1
#
_entry.id   AF-A0A0R2CE94-F1
#
_cell.length_a   1.000
_cell.length_b   1.000
_cell.length_c   1.000
_cell.angle_alpha   90.00
_cell.angle_beta   90.00
_cell.angle_gamma   90.00
#
_symmetry.space_group_name_H-M   'P 1'
#
loop_
_entity.id
_entity.type
_entity.pdbx_description
1 polymer ?
#
loop_
_entity_poly.entity_id
_entity_poly.type
_entity_poly.pdbx_seq_one_letter_code
_entity_poly.pdbx_strand_id
1 'polypeptide(L)'
;MVDHQAFLRSFNARNYIFRIGEVSKMTGVSPRQLRYWEQKGYIHSERSEKMASRVFDHDNFMTVKLIKYYLDSDNTLGNAVQKAREHLQTVKTVHQFLIKISPSLVKADGETLIDLGYFNAEHTKKLYGRLDSDGNPQYEIKQVTE
;
A
#
# COMPACT_ATOMS: atom_id res chain seq x y z
N MET A 1 7.24 -11.93 -23.95
CA MET A 1 6.93 -10.66 -23.27
C MET A 1 6.56 -11.03 -21.83
N VAL A 2 7.30 -10.56 -20.83
CA VAL A 2 7.00 -10.92 -19.42
C VAL A 2 5.73 -10.18 -19.03
N ASP A 3 4.72 -10.92 -18.56
CA ASP A 3 3.49 -10.32 -18.07
C ASP A 3 3.80 -9.59 -16.74
N HIS A 4 4.09 -8.30 -16.86
CA HIS A 4 4.33 -7.43 -15.70
C HIS A 4 3.10 -7.32 -14.80
N GLN A 5 1.88 -7.51 -15.33
CA GLN A 5 0.68 -7.57 -14.48
C GLN A 5 0.64 -8.86 -13.66
N ALA A 6 1.07 -10.00 -14.20
CA ALA A 6 1.18 -11.24 -13.43
C ALA A 6 2.21 -11.15 -12.30
N PHE A 7 3.35 -10.48 -12.53
CA PHE A 7 4.34 -10.24 -11.48
C PHE A 7 3.84 -9.27 -10.40
N LEU A 8 3.16 -8.18 -10.76
CA LEU A 8 2.56 -7.29 -9.75
C LEU A 8 1.43 -7.97 -8.96
N ARG A 9 0.68 -8.88 -9.59
CA ARG A 9 -0.31 -9.74 -8.91
C ARG A 9 0.33 -10.82 -8.04
N SER A 10 1.59 -11.21 -8.30
CA SER A 10 2.30 -12.22 -7.50
C SER A 10 2.78 -11.68 -6.14
N PHE A 11 2.87 -10.34 -5.99
CA PHE A 11 2.96 -9.66 -4.69
C PHE A 11 1.61 -9.75 -3.95
N ASN A 12 1.21 -10.96 -3.59
CA ASN A 12 0.08 -11.16 -2.70
C ASN A 12 0.56 -10.94 -1.27
N ALA A 13 0.23 -9.76 -0.71
CA ALA A 13 0.56 -9.37 0.65
C ALA A 13 0.13 -10.42 1.70
N ARG A 14 -0.92 -11.23 1.41
CA ARG A 14 -1.41 -12.29 2.29
C ARG A 14 -0.44 -13.47 2.45
N ASN A 15 0.55 -13.59 1.56
CA ASN A 15 1.58 -14.64 1.67
C ASN A 15 2.64 -14.31 2.73
N TYR A 16 2.72 -13.06 3.20
CA TYR A 16 3.62 -12.67 4.28
C TYR A 16 2.93 -12.88 5.62
N ILE A 17 3.42 -13.89 6.34
CA ILE A 17 2.85 -14.38 7.58
C ILE A 17 3.93 -14.30 8.66
N PHE A 18 3.59 -13.69 9.79
CA PHE A 18 4.51 -13.41 10.89
C PHE A 18 3.98 -13.96 12.21
N ARG A 19 4.83 -14.58 13.01
CA ARG A 19 4.53 -14.92 14.41
C ARG A 19 4.55 -13.65 15.26
N ILE A 20 3.87 -13.69 16.41
CA ILE A 20 3.82 -12.53 17.33
C ILE A 20 5.22 -12.02 17.75
N GLY A 21 6.20 -12.93 17.87
CA GLY A 21 7.58 -12.57 18.19
C GLY A 21 8.27 -11.79 17.07
N GLU A 22 7.98 -12.13 15.81
CA GLU A 22 8.54 -11.44 14.63
C GLU A 22 7.90 -10.05 14.50
N VAL A 23 6.57 -9.98 14.62
CA VAL A 23 5.85 -8.69 14.66
C VAL A 23 6.42 -7.80 15.77
N SER A 24 6.63 -8.35 16.96
CA SER A 24 7.19 -7.61 18.09
C SER A 24 8.61 -7.11 17.79
N LYS A 25 9.50 -7.97 17.30
CA LYS A 25 10.88 -7.60 16.94
C LYS A 25 10.93 -6.52 15.86
N MET A 26 10.06 -6.60 14.85
CA MET A 26 10.05 -5.70 13.70
C MET A 26 9.39 -4.35 13.99
N THR A 27 8.44 -4.29 14.94
CA THR A 27 7.66 -3.07 15.24
C THR A 27 8.05 -2.42 16.56
N GLY A 28 8.80 -3.10 17.42
CA GLY A 28 9.11 -2.64 18.77
C GLY A 28 7.92 -2.66 19.75
N VAL A 29 6.77 -3.17 19.33
CA VAL A 29 5.59 -3.33 20.20
C VAL A 29 5.75 -4.62 21.01
N SER A 30 5.53 -4.55 22.33
CA SER A 30 5.69 -5.75 23.17
C SER A 30 4.65 -6.83 22.82
N PRO A 31 4.97 -8.13 22.99
CA PRO A 31 3.98 -9.20 22.76
C PRO A 31 2.74 -9.06 23.64
N ARG A 32 2.87 -8.45 24.82
CA ARG A 32 1.74 -8.14 25.71
C ARG A 32 0.79 -7.12 25.09
N GLN A 33 1.32 -6.03 24.54
CA GLN A 33 0.51 -5.02 23.85
C GLN A 33 -0.15 -5.59 22.60
N LEU A 34 0.57 -6.40 21.82
CA LEU A 34 0.00 -7.07 20.64
C LEU A 34 -1.19 -7.97 21.01
N ARG A 35 -1.07 -8.79 22.06
CA ARG A 35 -2.20 -9.59 22.57
C ARG A 35 -3.36 -8.73 23.06
N TYR A 36 -3.08 -7.59 23.69
CA TYR A 36 -4.12 -6.66 24.12
C TYR A 36 -4.83 -6.01 22.93
N TRP A 37 -4.10 -5.60 21.90
CA TRP A 37 -4.68 -5.06 20.66
C TRP A 37 -5.49 -6.11 19.90
N GLU A 38 -5.04 -7.36 19.91
CA GLU A 38 -5.80 -8.49 19.36
C GLU A 38 -7.12 -8.70 20.13
N GLN A 39 -7.07 -8.72 21.47
CA GLN A 39 -8.26 -8.84 22.31
C GLN A 39 -9.26 -7.69 22.08
N LYS A 40 -8.77 -6.49 21.76
CA LYS A 40 -9.60 -5.32 21.43
C LYS A 40 -10.11 -5.33 19.99
N GLY A 41 -9.73 -6.30 19.16
CA GLY A 41 -10.13 -6.40 17.75
C GLY A 41 -9.46 -5.36 16.85
N TYR A 42 -8.31 -4.81 17.26
CA TYR A 42 -7.54 -3.88 16.43
C TYR A 42 -6.70 -4.61 15.40
N ILE A 43 -6.27 -5.82 15.74
CA ILE A 43 -5.55 -6.77 14.90
C ILE A 43 -6.13 -8.17 15.13
N HIS A 44 -5.96 -9.09 14.18
CA HIS A 44 -6.52 -10.44 14.24
C HIS A 44 -5.45 -11.44 13.82
N SER A 45 -5.17 -12.45 14.65
CA SER A 45 -4.33 -13.56 14.22
C SER A 45 -5.15 -14.68 13.58
N GLU A 46 -4.55 -15.39 12.65
CA GLU A 46 -5.08 -16.60 12.05
C GLU A 46 -4.32 -17.82 12.60
N ARG A 47 -4.98 -18.97 12.67
CA ARG A 47 -4.28 -20.25 12.88
C ARG A 47 -3.70 -20.69 11.55
N SER A 48 -2.38 -20.73 11.44
CA SER A 48 -1.74 -21.31 10.26
C SER A 48 -1.88 -22.83 10.32
N GLU A 49 -2.37 -23.45 9.25
CA GLU A 49 -2.34 -24.92 9.14
C GLU A 49 -0.90 -25.45 9.03
N LYS A 50 0.02 -24.64 8.47
CA LYS A 50 1.44 -24.98 8.28
C LYS A 50 2.30 -24.68 9.49
N MET A 51 1.88 -23.76 10.36
CA MET A 51 2.60 -23.39 11.57
C MET A 51 1.68 -23.57 12.77
N ALA A 52 2.05 -24.41 13.74
CA ALA A 52 1.27 -24.71 14.95
C ALA A 52 1.05 -23.51 15.92
N SER A 53 1.15 -22.26 15.44
CA SER A 53 0.93 -21.05 16.22
C SER A 53 0.00 -20.06 15.51
N ARG A 54 -0.56 -19.16 16.29
CA ARG A 54 -1.18 -17.93 15.80
C ARG A 54 -0.18 -17.10 14.98
N VAL A 55 -0.63 -16.58 13.86
CA VAL A 55 0.16 -15.77 12.94
C VAL A 55 -0.62 -14.52 12.52
N PHE A 56 0.11 -13.48 12.14
CA PHE A 56 -0.42 -12.20 11.66
C PHE A 56 0.01 -12.04 10.21
N ASP A 57 -0.90 -11.65 9.35
CA ASP A 57 -0.59 -11.34 7.96
C ASP A 57 0.05 -9.95 7.81
N HIS A 58 0.37 -9.59 6.57
CA HIS A 58 0.90 -8.28 6.22
C HIS A 58 -0.02 -7.12 6.65
N ASP A 59 -1.34 -7.26 6.52
CA ASP A 59 -2.29 -6.20 6.85
C ASP A 59 -2.27 -5.91 8.35
N ASN A 60 -2.21 -6.96 9.18
CA ASN A 60 -2.01 -6.85 10.61
C ASN A 60 -0.65 -6.22 10.95
N PHE A 61 0.42 -6.66 10.29
CA PHE A 61 1.75 -6.09 10.50
C PHE A 61 1.78 -4.58 10.22
N MET A 62 1.20 -4.13 9.10
CA MET A 62 1.11 -2.71 8.78
C MET A 62 0.22 -1.94 9.74
N THR A 63 -0.87 -2.55 10.19
CA THR A 63 -1.75 -1.97 11.24
C THR A 63 -0.97 -1.74 12.53
N VAL A 64 -0.22 -2.73 13.01
CA VAL A 64 0.63 -2.59 14.21
C VAL A 64 1.65 -1.46 14.02
N LYS A 65 2.33 -1.42 12.88
CA LYS A 65 3.36 -0.42 12.57
C LYS A 65 2.79 1.00 12.60
N LEU A 66 1.61 1.22 12.03
CA LEU A 66 0.95 2.53 12.01
C LEU A 66 0.41 2.93 13.38
N ILE A 67 -0.19 2.00 14.15
CA ILE A 67 -0.60 2.28 15.52
C ILE A 67 0.61 2.71 16.34
N LYS A 68 1.74 1.99 16.23
CA LYS A 68 2.98 2.33 16.93
C LYS A 68 3.49 3.73 16.54
N TYR A 69 3.53 4.04 15.24
CA TYR A 69 3.95 5.35 14.75
C TYR A 69 3.13 6.50 15.38
N TYR A 70 1.81 6.35 15.46
CA TYR A 70 0.97 7.38 16.08
C TYR A 70 1.10 7.43 17.60
N LEU A 71 1.28 6.28 18.27
CA LEU A 71 1.56 6.24 19.71
C LEU A 71 2.88 6.95 20.05
N ASP A 72 3.89 6.81 19.20
CA ASP A 72 5.18 7.51 19.36
C ASP A 72 5.08 9.01 19.10
N SER A 73 3.98 9.47 18.53
CA SER A 73 3.66 10.89 18.27
C SER A 73 2.65 11.43 19.30
N ASP A 74 2.72 10.97 20.54
CA ASP A 74 1.90 11.38 21.69
C ASP A 74 0.37 11.17 21.54
N ASN A 75 -0.08 10.29 20.64
CA ASN A 75 -1.50 9.98 20.50
C ASN A 75 -1.95 8.95 21.53
N THR A 76 -3.21 9.04 21.96
CA THR A 76 -3.85 7.96 22.72
C THR A 76 -4.06 6.74 21.82
N LEU A 77 -4.16 5.54 22.41
CA LEU A 77 -4.37 4.30 21.64
C LEU A 77 -5.61 4.35 20.74
N GLY A 78 -6.73 4.90 21.22
CA GLY A 78 -7.94 5.02 20.42
C GLY A 78 -7.74 5.92 19.20
N ASN A 79 -7.07 7.06 19.36
CA ASN A 79 -6.76 7.96 18.26
C ASN A 79 -5.75 7.35 17.28
N ALA A 80 -4.71 6.67 17.79
CA ALA A 80 -3.72 5.98 16.98
C ALA A 80 -4.34 4.88 16.10
N VAL A 81 -5.27 4.09 16.65
CA VAL A 81 -6.02 3.07 15.89
C VAL A 81 -6.87 3.71 14.80
N GLN A 82 -7.55 4.82 15.09
CA GLN A 82 -8.37 5.51 14.10
C GLN A 82 -7.51 6.06 12.94
N LYS A 83 -6.43 6.77 13.25
CA LYS A 83 -5.51 7.30 12.23
C LYS A 83 -4.85 6.20 11.41
N ALA A 84 -4.47 5.08 12.05
CA ALA A 84 -3.92 3.93 11.34
C ALA A 84 -4.90 3.36 10.31
N ARG A 85 -6.19 3.25 10.67
CA ARG A 85 -7.25 2.78 9.75
C ARG A 85 -7.46 3.74 8.58
N GLU A 86 -7.52 5.04 8.84
CA GLU A 86 -7.65 6.07 7.81
C GLU A 86 -6.47 6.05 6.83
N HIS A 87 -5.25 5.90 7.37
CA HIS A 87 -4.04 5.82 6.57
C HIS A 87 -4.02 4.56 5.69
N LEU A 88 -4.34 3.38 6.24
CA LEU A 88 -4.44 2.14 5.48
C LEU A 88 -5.53 2.20 4.40
N GLN A 89 -6.68 2.80 4.71
CA GLN A 89 -7.75 3.00 3.75
C GLN A 89 -7.30 3.91 2.59
N THR A 90 -6.52 4.95 2.89
CA THR A 90 -5.94 5.85 1.88
C THR A 90 -5.00 5.08 0.96
N VAL A 91 -4.05 4.34 1.52
CA VAL A 91 -3.10 3.51 0.76
C VAL A 91 -3.83 2.49 -0.12
N LYS A 92 -4.83 1.79 0.43
CA LYS A 92 -5.64 0.81 -0.31
C LYS A 92 -6.37 1.46 -1.49
N THR A 93 -6.96 2.64 -1.27
CA THR A 93 -7.71 3.36 -2.30
C THR A 93 -6.78 3.82 -3.43
N VAL A 94 -5.64 4.42 -3.09
CA VAL A 94 -4.63 4.85 -4.06
C VAL A 94 -4.08 3.66 -4.84
N HIS A 95 -3.75 2.55 -4.17
CA HIS A 95 -3.26 1.34 -4.83
C HIS A 95 -4.28 0.76 -5.82
N GLN A 96 -5.56 0.67 -5.43
CA GLN A 96 -6.63 0.22 -6.33
C GLN A 96 -6.82 1.14 -7.53
N PHE A 97 -6.70 2.46 -7.32
CA PHE A 97 -6.75 3.44 -8.39
C PHE A 97 -5.58 3.25 -9.38
N LEU A 98 -4.36 3.09 -8.89
CA LEU A 98 -3.17 2.86 -9.72
C LEU A 98 -3.24 1.54 -10.49
N ILE A 99 -3.72 0.45 -9.89
CA ILE A 99 -3.93 -0.82 -10.62
C ILE A 99 -4.93 -0.63 -11.76
N LYS A 100 -6.02 0.13 -11.53
CA LYS A 100 -7.04 0.38 -12.54
C LYS A 100 -6.53 1.24 -13.69
N ILE A 101 -5.70 2.25 -13.39
CA ILE A 101 -5.05 3.06 -14.43
C ILE A 101 -4.06 2.20 -15.24
N SER A 102 -3.42 1.22 -14.58
CA SER A 102 -2.34 0.40 -15.17
C SER A 102 -1.29 1.26 -15.89
N PRO A 103 -0.62 2.21 -15.19
CA PRO A 103 0.32 3.12 -15.82
C PRO A 103 1.37 2.40 -16.65
N SER A 104 1.69 2.94 -17.81
CA SER A 104 2.70 2.38 -18.71
C SER A 104 3.76 3.40 -19.05
N LEU A 105 5.01 2.95 -19.15
CA LEU A 105 6.09 3.81 -19.62
C LEU A 105 6.04 3.92 -21.14
N VAL A 106 6.01 5.15 -21.63
CA VAL A 106 6.08 5.46 -23.06
C VAL A 106 7.27 6.38 -23.33
N LYS A 107 7.87 6.24 -24.52
CA LYS A 107 8.89 7.18 -24.99
C LYS A 107 8.25 8.17 -25.95
N ALA A 108 8.36 9.45 -25.68
CA ALA A 108 7.93 10.52 -26.57
C ALA A 108 9.02 11.60 -26.58
N ASP A 109 9.41 12.06 -27.78
CA ASP A 109 10.36 13.16 -27.95
C ASP A 109 11.71 12.98 -27.22
N GLY A 110 12.16 11.72 -27.07
CA GLY A 110 13.39 11.37 -26.36
C GLY A 110 13.26 11.29 -24.84
N GLU A 111 12.08 11.61 -24.30
CA GLU A 111 11.80 11.54 -22.87
C GLU A 111 10.98 10.29 -22.51
N THR A 112 11.13 9.83 -21.26
CA THR A 112 10.30 8.75 -20.70
C THR A 112 9.15 9.36 -19.94
N LEU A 113 7.93 9.08 -20.40
CA LEU A 113 6.69 9.52 -19.78
C LEU A 113 5.96 8.31 -19.18
N ILE A 114 5.15 8.58 -18.16
CA ILE A 114 4.21 7.64 -17.57
C ILE A 114 2.83 7.97 -18.17
N ASP A 115 2.29 7.10 -19.01
CA ASP A 115 0.88 7.17 -19.44
C ASP A 115 -0.01 6.83 -18.23
N LEU A 116 -0.82 7.81 -17.81
CA LEU A 116 -1.74 7.71 -16.68
C LEU A 116 -3.19 7.50 -17.15
N GLY A 117 -3.40 7.19 -18.43
CA GLY A 117 -4.70 6.92 -19.03
C GLY A 117 -5.42 8.17 -19.54
N TYR A 118 -6.69 8.00 -19.85
CA TYR A 118 -7.53 9.08 -20.36
C TYR A 118 -7.83 10.11 -19.28
N PHE A 119 -7.69 11.38 -19.64
CA PHE A 119 -7.97 12.51 -18.76
C PHE A 119 -9.47 12.83 -18.71
N ASN A 120 -10.20 12.61 -19.80
CA ASN A 120 -11.63 12.91 -19.93
C ASN A 120 -12.46 11.70 -20.33
N ALA A 121 -13.76 11.78 -20.03
CA ALA A 121 -14.73 10.69 -20.26
C ALA A 121 -14.92 10.37 -21.75
N GLU A 122 -14.73 11.36 -22.63
CA GLU A 122 -14.83 11.17 -24.09
C GLU A 122 -13.60 10.48 -24.69
N HIS A 123 -12.58 10.18 -23.88
CA HIS A 123 -11.34 9.53 -24.29
C HIS A 123 -10.57 10.27 -25.42
N THR A 124 -10.74 11.59 -25.52
CA THR A 124 -10.06 12.41 -26.53
C THR A 124 -8.72 12.97 -26.04
N LYS A 125 -8.46 12.93 -24.72
CA LYS A 125 -7.23 13.43 -24.11
C LYS A 125 -6.61 12.38 -23.20
N LYS A 126 -5.28 12.28 -23.22
CA LYS A 126 -4.49 11.46 -22.30
C LYS A 126 -3.69 12.31 -21.33
N LEU A 127 -3.56 11.83 -20.10
CA LEU A 127 -2.70 12.41 -19.07
C LEU A 127 -1.38 11.65 -19.03
N TYR A 128 -0.28 12.40 -19.07
CA TYR A 128 1.06 11.87 -18.88
C TYR A 128 1.71 12.51 -17.66
N GLY A 129 2.52 11.73 -16.95
CA GLY A 129 3.37 12.20 -15.86
C GLY A 129 4.85 11.99 -16.18
N ARG A 130 5.71 12.87 -15.67
CA ARG A 130 7.16 12.68 -15.65
C ARG A 130 7.73 13.24 -14.35
N LEU A 131 8.97 12.86 -14.03
CA LEU A 131 9.73 13.50 -12.95
C LEU A 131 10.69 14.50 -13.59
N ASP A 132 10.75 15.71 -13.05
CA ASP A 132 11.80 16.67 -13.43
C ASP A 132 13.17 16.30 -12.83
N SER A 133 14.18 17.13 -13.07
CA SER A 133 15.56 16.90 -12.59
C SER A 133 15.66 16.80 -11.07
N ASP A 134 14.72 17.38 -10.34
CA ASP A 134 14.68 17.38 -8.88
C ASP A 134 13.79 16.25 -8.32
N GLY A 135 13.21 15.43 -9.21
CA GLY A 135 12.32 14.35 -8.84
C GLY A 135 10.88 14.79 -8.53
N ASN A 136 10.50 16.03 -8.85
CA ASN A 136 9.13 16.50 -8.65
C ASN A 136 8.22 16.05 -9.81
N PRO A 137 6.96 15.71 -9.54
CA PRO A 137 6.03 15.30 -10.58
C PRO A 137 5.61 16.48 -11.45
N GLN A 138 5.71 16.29 -12.77
CA GLN A 138 5.19 17.19 -13.80
C GLN A 138 4.14 16.44 -14.62
N TYR A 139 3.12 17.16 -15.10
CA TYR A 139 2.00 16.58 -15.83
C TYR A 139 1.79 17.28 -17.17
N GLU A 140 1.44 16.51 -18.19
CA GLU A 140 1.04 17.06 -19.49
C GLU A 140 -0.18 16.32 -20.03
N ILE A 141 -1.03 17.05 -20.78
CA ILE A 141 -2.21 16.50 -21.43
C ILE A 141 -1.98 16.56 -22.94
N LYS A 142 -2.10 15.41 -23.62
CA LYS A 142 -2.02 15.34 -25.09
C LYS A 142 -3.37 14.90 -25.67
N GLN A 143 -3.71 15.46 -26.83
CA GLN A 143 -4.85 14.99 -27.62
C GLN A 143 -4.53 13.62 -28.20
N VAL A 144 -5.52 12.75 -28.26
CA VAL A 144 -5.43 11.46 -28.94
C VAL A 144 -5.68 11.72 -30.42
N THR A 145 -4.61 11.75 -31.21
CA THR A 145 -4.72 11.75 -32.67
C THR A 145 -5.09 10.34 -33.12
N GLU A 146 -6.15 10.21 -33.93
CA GLU A 146 -6.53 8.95 -34.61
C GLU A 146 -5.38 8.35 -35.42
#